data_AF-A0A3D4Z570-F1
#
_entry.id   AF-A0A3D4Z570-F1
#
_cell.length_a   1.000
_cell.length_b   1.000
_cell.length_c   1.000
_cell.angle_alpha   90.00
_cell.angle_beta   90.00
_cell.angle_gamma   90.00
#
_symmetry.space_group_name_H-M   'P 1'
#
loop_
_entity.id
_entity.type
_entity.pdbx_description
1 polymer ?
#
loop_
_entity_poly.entity_id
_entity_poly.type
_entity_poly.pdbx_seq_one_letter_code
_entity_poly.pdbx_strand_id
1 'polypeptide(L)' 'MKVNPERISDYEYRLPREGAMRSDGIVFASPEMMAALQDDPSLQQVRNVATLPG' A
#
# COMPACT_ATOMS: atom_id res chain seq x y z
N MET A 1 -0.40 13.14 0.94
CA MET A 1 -1.53 12.48 0.25
C MET A 1 -1.96 11.32 1.12
N LYS A 2 -3.27 11.17 1.41
CA LYS A 2 -3.76 9.98 2.11
C LYS A 2 -3.70 8.79 1.16
N VAL A 3 -3.06 7.71 1.57
CA VAL A 3 -3.05 6.45 0.81
C VAL A 3 -4.33 5.71 1.19
N ASN A 4 -5.16 5.33 0.21
CA ASN A 4 -6.37 4.54 0.43
C ASN A 4 -6.15 3.13 -0.17
N PRO A 5 -5.73 2.14 0.65
CA PRO A 5 -5.62 0.76 0.20
C PRO A 5 -7.00 0.15 -0.05
N GLU A 6 -7.10 -0.67 -1.10
CA GLU A 6 -8.26 -1.48 -1.40
C GLU A 6 -8.12 -2.84 -0.70
N ARG A 7 -9.07 -3.23 0.14
CA ARG A 7 -9.04 -4.55 0.79
C ARG A 7 -9.38 -5.64 -0.22
N ILE A 8 -8.48 -6.60 -0.41
CA ILE A 8 -8.67 -7.79 -1.27
C ILE A 8 -9.19 -8.97 -0.44
N SER A 9 -8.60 -9.19 0.74
CA SER A 9 -8.96 -10.28 1.65
C SER A 9 -8.89 -9.82 3.12
N ASP A 10 -9.02 -10.74 4.09
CA ASP A 10 -8.93 -10.40 5.51
C ASP A 10 -7.57 -9.85 5.93
N TYR A 11 -6.53 -10.22 5.19
CA TYR A 11 -5.16 -9.83 5.48
C TYR A 11 -4.46 -9.16 4.32
N GLU A 12 -5.12 -8.98 3.17
CA GLU A 12 -4.52 -8.42 1.95
C GLU A 12 -5.11 -7.08 1.58
N TYR A 13 -4.24 -6.11 1.35
CA TYR A 13 -4.59 -4.76 0.93
C TYR A 13 -3.78 -4.36 -0.30
N ARG A 14 -4.46 -3.95 -1.36
CA ARG A 14 -3.86 -3.44 -2.59
C ARG A 14 -3.71 -1.94 -2.54
N LEU A 15 -2.50 -1.47 -2.85
CA LEU A 15 -2.22 -0.12 -3.26
C LEU A 15 -2.28 -0.09 -4.80
N PRO A 16 -3.38 0.38 -5.41
CA PRO A 16 -3.49 0.40 -6.86
C PRO A 16 -2.38 1.25 -7.48
N ARG A 17 -1.89 0.83 -8.64
CA ARG A 17 -0.86 1.54 -9.38
C ARG A 17 -1.34 2.94 -9.73
N GLU A 18 -0.64 3.94 -9.21
CA GLU A 18 -0.93 5.35 -9.44
C GLU A 18 0.35 6.15 -9.72
N GLY A 19 0.23 7.20 -10.54
CA GLY A 19 1.35 8.11 -10.82
C GLY A 19 2.54 7.39 -11.46
N ALA A 20 3.71 7.52 -10.84
CA ALA A 20 4.98 6.94 -11.33
C ALA A 20 5.17 5.45 -10.98
N MET A 21 4.22 4.84 -10.28
CA MET A 21 4.29 3.41 -9.95
C MET A 21 4.25 2.56 -11.23
N ARG A 22 5.07 1.51 -11.27
CA ARG A 22 5.17 0.53 -12.36
C ARG A 22 4.37 -0.74 -12.07
N SER A 23 4.10 -1.03 -10.80
CA SER A 23 3.29 -2.15 -10.33
C SER A 23 2.27 -1.70 -9.26
N ASP A 24 1.29 -2.54 -8.97
CA ASP A 24 0.53 -2.44 -7.72
C ASP A 24 1.45 -2.76 -6.53
N GLY A 25 1.08 -2.26 -5.35
CA GLY A 25 1.65 -2.72 -4.08
C GLY A 25 0.66 -3.63 -3.36
N ILE A 26 1.14 -4.72 -2.74
CA ILE A 26 0.33 -5.58 -1.89
C ILE A 26 0.90 -5.53 -0.48
N VAL A 27 0.04 -5.21 0.49
CA VAL A 27 0.38 -5.16 1.92
C VAL A 27 -0.38 -6.28 2.62
N PHE A 28 0.36 -7.11 3.36
CA PHE A 28 -0.23 -8.13 4.22
C PHE A 28 -0.24 -7.62 5.66
N ALA A 29 -1.41 -7.41 6.24
CA ALA A 29 -1.57 -6.89 7.59
C ALA A 29 -2.90 -7.35 8.19
N SER A 30 -2.99 -7.48 9.52
CA SER A 30 -4.30 -7.63 10.16
C SER A 30 -5.10 -6.33 10.05
N PRO A 31 -6.44 -6.34 10.18
CA PRO A 31 -7.23 -5.12 10.19
C PRO A 31 -6.78 -4.09 11.24
N GLU A 32 -6.37 -4.54 12.43
CA GLU A 32 -5.86 -3.69 13.51
C GLU A 32 -4.53 -3.04 13.13
N MET A 33 -3.63 -3.81 12.52
CA MET A 33 -2.35 -3.29 12.02
C MET A 33 -2.57 -2.32 10.86
N MET A 34 -3.49 -2.62 9.96
CA MET A 34 -3.81 -1.74 8.83
C MET A 34 -4.38 -0.41 9.33
N ALA A 35 -5.18 -0.40 10.39
CA ALA A 35 -5.65 0.86 10.99
C ALA A 35 -4.49 1.74 11.48
N ALA A 36 -3.46 1.14 12.11
CA ALA A 36 -2.26 1.88 12.51
C ALA A 36 -1.40 2.34 11.32
N LEU A 37 -1.32 1.55 10.25
CA LEU A 37 -0.53 1.86 9.06
C LEU A 37 -1.10 3.01 8.21
N GLN A 38 -2.39 3.35 8.35
CA GLN A 38 -2.99 4.46 7.59
C GLN A 38 -2.35 5.82 7.89
N ASP A 39 -1.85 6.00 9.11
CA ASP A 39 -1.18 7.23 9.56
C ASP A 39 0.36 7.09 9.56
N ASP A 40 0.89 5.94 9.12
CA ASP A 40 2.32 5.63 9.10
C ASP A 40 2.93 5.84 7.69
N PRO A 41 4.19 6.31 7.57
CA PRO A 41 4.85 6.50 6.29
C PRO A 41 5.12 5.21 5.49
N SER A 42 4.97 4.02 6.07
CA SER A 42 5.25 2.73 5.41
C SER A 42 4.46 2.54 4.12
N LEU A 43 3.19 2.94 4.07
CA LEU A 43 2.38 2.83 2.84
C LEU A 43 2.94 3.70 1.71
N GLN A 44 3.46 4.89 2.05
CA GLN A 44 4.11 5.74 1.07
C GLN A 44 5.45 5.14 0.61
N GLN A 45 6.19 4.47 1.49
CA GLN A 45 7.41 3.76 1.10
C GLN A 45 7.13 2.62 0.12
N VAL A 46 6.05 1.85 0.33
CA VAL A 46 5.62 0.83 -0.64
C VAL A 46 5.34 1.45 -2.01
N ARG A 47 4.64 2.59 -2.07
CA ARG A 47 4.42 3.32 -3.32
C ARG A 47 5.73 3.76 -3.98
N ASN A 48 6.69 4.25 -3.20
CA ASN A 48 7.99 4.70 -3.70
C ASN A 48 8.77 3.54 -4.31
N VAL A 49 8.80 2.38 -3.64
CA VAL A 49 9.46 1.16 -4.14
C VAL A 49 8.81 0.71 -5.46
N ALA A 50 7.49 0.77 -5.56
CA ALA A 50 6.77 0.41 -6.79
C ALA A 50 7.10 1.32 -8.00
N THR A 51 7.82 2.44 -7.82
CA THR A 51 8.30 3.29 -8.94
C THR A 51 9.63 2.83 -9.55
N LEU A 52 10.39 2.01 -8.82
CA LEU A 52 11.73 1.60 -9.22
C LEU A 52 11.69 0.76 -10.51
N PRO A 53 12.62 0.96 -11.45
CA PRO A 53 12.77 0.04 -12.57
C PRO A 53 13.08 -1.35 -12.02
N GLY A 54 12.48 -2.39 -12.62
CA GLY A 54 12.44 -3.76 -12.08
C GLY A 54 13.79 -4.44 -11.98
#